data_AF-A0A7C5AZT8-F1
#
_entry.id   AF-A0A7C5AZT8-F1
#
_cell.length_a   1.000
_cell.length_b   1.000
_cell.length_c   1.000
_cell.angle_alpha   90.00
_cell.angle_beta   90.00
_cell.angle_gamma   90.00
#
_symmetry.space_group_name_H-M   'P 1'
#
loop_
_entity.id
_entity.type
_entity.pdbx_description
1 polymer ?
#
loop_
_entity_poly.entity_id
_entity_poly.type
_entity_poly.pdbx_seq_one_letter_code
_entity_poly.pdbx_strand_id
1 'polypeptide(L)'
;MGLLALIGLFAGGWIGFLLRPSAMLIGQLPFETVISRGAGLKGLDLLLVSTAEQSFNMLVAGAVIGALAGVFVGFLSTGQSEKT
;
A
#
# COMPACT_ATOMS: atom_id res chain seq x y z
N MET A 1 -1.98 -15.76 14.00
CA MET A 1 -0.98 -15.09 13.14
C MET A 1 -1.54 -14.63 11.79
N GLY A 2 -2.03 -15.54 10.94
CA GLY A 2 -2.40 -15.21 9.55
C GLY A 2 -3.47 -14.12 9.37
N LEU A 3 -4.52 -14.12 10.22
CA LEU A 3 -5.60 -13.12 10.12
C LEU A 3 -5.11 -11.70 10.44
N LEU A 4 -4.30 -11.54 11.49
CA LEU A 4 -3.73 -10.23 11.86
C LEU A 4 -2.78 -9.70 10.78
N ALA A 5 -2.01 -10.59 10.14
CA ALA A 5 -1.17 -10.24 9.01
C ALA A 5 -1.99 -9.75 7.80
N LEU A 6 -3.11 -10.41 7.49
CA LEU A 6 -4.02 -9.98 6.42
C LEU A 6 -4.66 -8.61 6.73
N ILE A 7 -5.15 -8.41 7.96
CA ILE A 7 -5.70 -7.13 8.39
C ILE A 7 -4.62 -6.03 8.27
N GLY A 8 -3.41 -6.32 8.73
CA GLY A 8 -2.26 -5.43 8.60
C GLY A 8 -1.94 -5.11 7.14
N LEU A 9 -1.94 -6.11 6.26
CA LEU A 9 -1.67 -5.94 4.83
C LEU A 9 -2.67 -4.97 4.17
N PHE A 10 -3.97 -5.17 4.38
CA PHE A 10 -4.98 -4.32 3.79
C PHE A 10 -5.01 -2.93 4.40
N ALA A 11 -4.87 -2.81 5.73
CA ALA A 11 -4.80 -1.51 6.39
C ALA A 11 -3.57 -0.72 5.95
N GLY A 12 -2.40 -1.36 5.90
CA GLY A 12 -1.15 -0.75 5.45
C GLY A 12 -1.21 -0.33 3.98
N GLY A 13 -1.77 -1.18 3.10
CA GLY A 13 -1.95 -0.86 1.70
C GLY A 13 -2.90 0.31 1.48
N TRP A 14 -3.99 0.37 2.27
CA TRP A 14 -4.92 1.49 2.25
C TRP A 14 -4.27 2.80 2.70
N ILE A 15 -3.48 2.77 3.78
CA ILE A 15 -2.73 3.94 4.26
C ILE A 15 -1.70 4.38 3.20
N GLY A 16 -0.93 3.43 2.64
CA GLY A 16 0.03 3.71 1.57
C GLY A 16 -0.63 4.29 0.31
N PHE A 17 -1.83 3.83 -0.01
CA PHE A 17 -2.64 4.42 -1.08
C PHE A 17 -3.08 5.84 -0.73
N LEU A 18 -3.57 6.13 0.48
CA LEU A 18 -4.00 7.48 0.87
C LEU A 18 -2.85 8.49 0.87
N LEU A 19 -1.65 8.05 1.26
CA LEU A 19 -0.44 8.87 1.32
C LEU A 19 0.29 8.98 -0.03
N ARG A 20 -0.24 8.38 -1.10
CA ARG A 20 0.39 8.37 -2.42
C ARG A 20 0.60 9.80 -2.96
N PRO A 21 1.70 10.02 -3.72
CA PRO A 21 2.04 11.33 -4.23
C PRO A 21 0.98 11.86 -5.20
N SER A 22 0.78 13.17 -5.19
CA SER A 22 -0.05 13.88 -6.15
C SER A 22 0.82 14.47 -7.27
N ALA A 23 0.31 14.43 -8.50
CA ALA A 23 0.87 15.19 -9.61
C ALA A 23 0.49 16.67 -9.44
N MET A 24 1.45 17.57 -9.69
CA MET A 24 1.35 19.02 -9.41
C MET A 24 0.13 19.71 -10.06
N LEU A 25 -0.42 19.16 -11.15
CA LEU A 25 -1.56 19.75 -11.88
C LEU A 25 -2.87 18.96 -11.79
N ILE A 26 -2.81 17.66 -11.50
CA ILE A 26 -3.93 16.72 -11.69
C ILE A 26 -4.32 16.04 -10.37
N GLY A 27 -3.51 16.22 -9.31
CA GLY A 27 -3.76 15.61 -8.01
C GLY A 27 -3.35 14.14 -7.97
N GLN A 28 -4.02 13.36 -7.11
CA GLN A 28 -3.74 11.93 -7.00
C GLN A 28 -4.32 11.16 -8.19
N LEU A 29 -3.50 10.28 -8.77
CA LEU A 29 -3.94 9.39 -9.83
C LEU A 29 -5.04 8.42 -9.33
N PRO A 30 -5.97 8.02 -10.21
CA PRO A 30 -7.01 7.07 -9.87
C PRO A 30 -6.42 5.70 -9.62
N PHE A 31 -7.11 4.90 -8.79
CA PHE A 31 -6.63 3.59 -8.35
C PHE A 31 -6.24 2.68 -9.53
N GLU A 32 -7.08 2.61 -10.56
CA GLU A 32 -6.84 1.78 -11.76
C GLU A 32 -5.52 2.13 -12.46
N THR A 33 -5.20 3.42 -12.60
CA THR A 33 -3.93 3.87 -13.17
C THR A 33 -2.73 3.49 -12.29
N VAL A 34 -2.89 3.55 -10.97
CA VAL A 34 -1.85 3.17 -10.01
C VAL A 34 -1.58 1.67 -10.07
N ILE A 35 -2.62 0.82 -10.00
CA ILE A 35 -2.44 -0.65 -10.02
C ILE A 35 -1.97 -1.17 -11.38
N SER A 36 -2.29 -0.49 -12.46
CA SER A 36 -1.77 -0.78 -13.80
C SER A 36 -0.40 -0.16 -14.06
N ARG A 37 0.19 0.53 -13.07
CA ARG A 37 1.48 1.23 -13.18
C ARG A 37 1.54 2.18 -14.39
N GLY A 38 0.41 2.79 -14.73
CA GLY A 38 0.31 3.72 -15.86
C GLY A 38 0.18 3.08 -17.24
N ALA A 39 0.01 1.76 -17.36
CA ALA A 39 -0.09 1.08 -18.67
C ALA A 39 -1.26 1.56 -19.55
N GLY A 40 -2.30 2.16 -18.94
CA GLY A 40 -3.44 2.75 -19.64
C GLY A 40 -3.22 4.19 -20.13
N LEU A 41 -2.12 4.86 -19.75
CA LEU A 41 -1.86 6.26 -20.08
C LEU A 41 -1.44 6.42 -21.55
N LYS A 42 -1.89 7.51 -22.19
CA LYS A 42 -1.64 7.79 -23.62
C LYS A 42 -1.38 9.28 -23.83
N GLY A 43 -0.67 9.62 -24.90
CA GLY A 43 -0.40 11.01 -25.25
C GLY A 43 0.40 11.74 -24.16
N LEU A 44 -0.06 12.93 -23.77
CA LEU A 44 0.60 13.73 -22.72
C LEU A 44 0.52 13.08 -21.33
N ASP A 45 -0.41 12.17 -21.10
CA ASP A 45 -0.54 11.47 -19.83
C ASP A 45 0.63 10.50 -19.56
N LEU A 46 1.42 10.16 -20.59
CA LEU A 46 2.65 9.37 -20.41
C LEU A 46 3.65 10.03 -19.46
N LEU A 47 3.58 11.36 -19.30
CA LEU A 47 4.38 12.09 -18.32
C LEU A 47 4.05 11.68 -16.87
N LEU A 48 2.87 11.11 -16.62
CA LEU A 48 2.41 10.67 -15.31
C LEU A 48 2.78 9.22 -14.98
N VAL A 49 3.41 8.47 -15.91
CA VAL A 49 3.81 7.07 -15.67
C VAL A 49 4.70 6.97 -14.43
N SER A 50 5.68 7.87 -14.29
CA SER A 50 6.55 7.89 -13.10
C SER A 50 5.76 8.11 -11.80
N THR A 51 4.72 8.94 -11.82
CA THR A 51 3.86 9.18 -10.66
C THR A 51 2.97 7.98 -10.37
N ALA A 52 2.48 7.27 -11.39
CA ALA A 52 1.72 6.04 -11.25
C ALA A 52 2.58 4.93 -10.62
N GLU A 53 3.82 4.76 -11.09
CA GLU A 53 4.77 3.80 -10.53
C GLU A 53 5.16 4.11 -9.08
N GLN A 54 5.44 5.38 -8.76
CA GLN A 54 5.73 5.77 -7.37
C GLN A 54 4.53 5.54 -6.46
N SER A 55 3.33 5.85 -6.91
CA SER A 55 2.09 5.60 -6.16
C SER A 55 1.88 4.11 -5.91
N PHE A 56 2.18 3.27 -6.91
CA PHE A 56 2.12 1.82 -6.76
C PHE A 56 3.14 1.33 -5.73
N ASN A 57 4.38 1.84 -5.79
CA ASN A 57 5.42 1.47 -4.84
C ASN A 57 5.06 1.88 -3.41
N MET A 58 4.44 3.04 -3.19
CA MET A 58 3.96 3.45 -1.86
C MET A 58 2.81 2.57 -1.35
N LEU A 59 1.86 2.20 -2.21
CA LEU A 59 0.79 1.27 -1.88
C LEU A 59 1.38 -0.08 -1.44
N VAL A 60 2.30 -0.64 -2.22
CA VAL A 60 2.95 -1.92 -1.91
C VAL A 60 3.78 -1.81 -0.64
N ALA A 61 4.57 -0.75 -0.47
CA ALA A 61 5.36 -0.53 0.73
C ALA A 61 4.48 -0.45 1.98
N GLY A 62 3.38 0.30 1.92
CA GLY A 62 2.40 0.37 3.00
C GLY A 62 1.82 -1.01 3.33
N ALA A 63 1.43 -1.78 2.31
CA ALA A 63 0.89 -3.14 2.49
C ALA A 63 1.90 -4.08 3.15
N VAL A 64 3.17 -4.05 2.73
CA VAL A 64 4.24 -4.86 3.30
C VAL A 64 4.51 -4.48 4.75
N ILE A 65 4.65 -3.18 5.05
CA ILE A 65 4.87 -2.69 6.43
C ILE A 65 3.71 -3.10 7.33
N GLY A 66 2.47 -2.93 6.85
CA GLY A 66 1.28 -3.31 7.61
C GLY A 66 1.21 -4.82 7.87
N ALA A 67 1.53 -5.65 6.88
CA ALA A 67 1.58 -7.10 7.05
C ALA A 67 2.60 -7.52 8.11
N LEU A 68 3.82 -6.95 8.06
CA LEU A 68 4.88 -7.21 9.05
C LEU A 68 4.45 -6.78 10.46
N ALA A 69 3.80 -5.62 10.60
CA ALA A 69 3.25 -5.17 11.86
C ALA A 69 2.17 -6.13 12.39
N GLY A 70 1.27 -6.62 11.53
CA GLY A 70 0.25 -7.60 11.89
C GLY A 70 0.83 -8.95 12.35
N VAL A 71 1.88 -9.42 11.69
CA VAL A 71 2.63 -10.61 12.13
C VAL A 71 3.26 -10.38 13.50
N PHE A 72 3.92 -9.24 13.68
CA PHE A 72 4.58 -8.88 14.93
C PHE A 72 3.60 -8.81 16.11
N VAL A 73 2.46 -8.14 15.92
CA VAL A 73 1.38 -8.09 16.92
C VAL A 73 0.87 -9.49 17.25
N GLY A 74 0.61 -10.31 16.23
CA GLY A 74 0.18 -11.69 16.44
C GLY A 74 1.18 -12.49 17.28
N PHE A 75 2.48 -12.37 16.98
CA PHE A 75 3.54 -13.05 17.70
C PHE A 75 3.54 -12.69 19.19
N LEU A 76 3.41 -11.40 19.51
CA LEU A 76 3.32 -10.93 20.89
C LEU A 76 2.06 -11.44 21.60
N SER A 77 0.92 -11.52 20.92
CA SER A 77 -0.33 -12.03 21.51
C SER A 77 -0.26 -13.52 21.85
N THR A 78 0.45 -14.35 21.08
CA THR A 78 0.63 -15.76 21.41
C THR A 78 1.59 -15.98 22.58
N GLY A 79 2.66 -15.18 22.68
CA GLY A 79 3.58 -15.27 23.82
C GLY A 79 2.98 -14.87 25.17
N GLN A 80 1.86 -14.13 25.17
CA GLN A 80 1.11 -13.78 26.38
C GLN A 80 0.23 -14.93 26.89
N SER A 81 -0.21 -15.83 26.01
CA SER A 81 -1.13 -16.92 26.35
C SER A 81 -0.49 -18.06 27.16
N GLU A 82 0.84 -18.11 27.26
CA GLU A 82 1.58 -19.16 27.99
C GLU A 82 1.85 -18.77 29.46
N LYS A 83 1.57 -17.52 29.86
CA LYS A 83 1.88 -16.99 31.20
C LYS A 83 0.67 -16.89 32.15
N THR A 84 -0.47 -17.48 31.78
CA THR A 84 -1.69 -17.61 32.60
C THR A 84 -2.07 -19.06 32.72
#